data_AF-A0A357V9Z7-F1
#
_entry.id   AF-A0A357V9Z7-F1
#
_cell.length_a   1.000
_cell.length_b   1.000
_cell.length_c   1.000
_cell.angle_alpha   90.00
_cell.angle_beta   90.00
_cell.angle_gamma   90.00
#
_symmetry.space_group_name_H-M   'P 1'
#
loop_
_entity.id
_entity.type
_entity.pdbx_description
1 polymer ?
#
loop_
_entity_poly.entity_id
_entity_poly.type
_entity_poly.pdbx_seq_one_letter_code
_entity_poly.pdbx_strand_id
1 'polypeptide(L)' 'NDQQVGIDIVRRALQAPVRQIAENAGFDGAVVAGKLMDQKDTNWGFNAQTGEYQNLVKSGIVDPTKVVR' A
#
# COMPACT_ATOMS: atom_id res chain seq x y z
N ASN A 1 1.68 10.27 25.61
CA ASN A 1 2.94 9.73 25.06
C ASN A 1 2.70 8.33 24.49
N ASP A 2 2.13 7.42 25.28
CA ASP A 2 1.87 6.03 24.86
C ASP A 2 0.87 5.87 23.70
N GLN A 3 -0.18 6.70 23.66
CA GLN A 3 -1.15 6.66 22.56
C GLN A 3 -0.52 6.99 21.21
N GLN A 4 0.43 7.92 21.18
CA GLN A 4 1.14 8.29 19.94
C GLN A 4 2.00 7.13 19.45
N VAL A 5 2.70 6.46 20.36
CA VAL A 5 3.48 5.24 20.07
C VAL A 5 2.57 4.15 19.49
N GLY A 6 1.39 3.95 20.08
CA GLY A 6 0.40 2.99 19.57
C GLY A 6 -0.06 3.30 18.15
N ILE A 7 -0.36 4.58 17.86
CA ILE A 7 -0.75 5.03 16.52
C ILE A 7 0.38 4.77 15.51
N ASP A 8 1.63 5.06 15.88
CA ASP A 8 2.77 4.89 14.98
C ASP A 8 3.08 3.42 14.69
N ILE A 9 2.83 2.52 15.66
CA ILE A 9 2.91 1.07 15.45
C ILE A 9 1.89 0.63 14.40
N VAL A 10 0.62 1.01 14.57
CA VAL A 10 -0.45 0.65 13.62
C VAL A 10 -0.15 1.23 12.23
N ARG A 11 0.28 2.49 12.15
CA ARG A 11 0.65 3.15 10.90
C ARG A 11 1.77 2.41 10.15
N ARG A 12 2.75 1.86 10.87
CA ARG A 12 3.81 1.02 10.26
C ARG A 12 3.28 -0.34 9.83
N ALA A 13 2.45 -0.98 10.65
CA ALA A 13 1.91 -2.30 10.36
C ALA A 13 1.06 -2.31 9.07
N LEU A 14 0.29 -1.25 8.82
CA LEU A 14 -0.53 -1.09 7.60
C LEU A 14 0.31 -1.06 6.31
N GLN A 15 1.62 -0.79 6.38
CA GLN A 15 2.50 -0.80 5.22
C GLN A 15 3.08 -2.18 4.92
N ALA A 16 3.02 -3.12 5.87
CA ALA A 16 3.60 -4.45 5.67
C ALA A 16 2.97 -5.23 4.50
N PRO A 17 1.64 -5.22 4.30
CA PRO A 17 1.02 -5.96 3.19
C PRO A 17 1.48 -5.47 1.81
N VAL A 18 1.54 -4.15 1.59
CA VAL A 18 1.95 -3.61 0.28
C VAL A 18 3.43 -3.88 -0.01
N ARG A 19 4.29 -3.85 1.03
CA ARG A 19 5.71 -4.22 0.90
C ARG A 19 5.85 -5.68 0.50
N GLN A 20 5.12 -6.57 1.19
CA GLN A 20 5.14 -8.00 0.89
C GLN A 20 4.68 -8.29 -0.54
N ILE A 21 3.61 -7.63 -1.01
CA ILE A 21 3.12 -7.79 -2.38
C ILE A 21 4.17 -7.34 -3.40
N ALA A 22 4.81 -6.19 -3.17
CA ALA A 22 5.87 -5.67 -4.03
C ALA A 22 7.10 -6.59 -4.06
N GLU A 23 7.55 -7.06 -2.91
CA GLU A 23 8.68 -7.99 -2.77
C GLU A 23 8.41 -9.32 -3.48
N ASN A 24 7.20 -9.87 -3.31
CA ASN A 24 6.77 -11.09 -4.00
C ASN A 24 6.75 -10.92 -5.53
N ALA A 25 6.51 -9.69 -6.01
CA ALA A 25 6.55 -9.35 -7.42
C ALA A 25 7.96 -8.94 -7.92
N GLY A 26 8.99 -9.01 -7.08
CA GLY A 26 10.37 -8.71 -7.43
C GLY A 26 10.74 -7.22 -7.37
N PHE A 27 9.91 -6.38 -6.76
CA PHE A 27 10.16 -4.95 -6.56
C PHE A 27 10.58 -4.65 -5.12
N ASP A 28 11.29 -3.53 -4.92
CA ASP A 28 11.64 -3.06 -3.58
C ASP A 28 10.38 -2.52 -2.87
N GLY A 29 9.88 -3.27 -1.89
CA GLY A 29 8.69 -2.92 -1.14
C GLY A 29 8.80 -1.60 -0.38
N ALA A 30 9.98 -1.24 0.13
CA ALA A 30 10.19 0.01 0.84
C ALA A 30 10.05 1.21 -0.10
N VAL A 31 10.62 1.11 -1.31
CA VAL A 31 10.49 2.15 -2.35
C VAL A 31 9.05 2.27 -2.82
N VAL A 32 8.34 1.15 -3.00
CA VAL A 32 6.94 1.15 -3.42
C VAL A 32 6.05 1.80 -2.36
N ALA A 33 6.18 1.39 -1.09
CA ALA A 33 5.41 1.94 0.01
C ALA A 33 5.69 3.44 0.23
N GLY A 34 6.94 3.88 0.08
CA GLY A 34 7.31 5.30 0.18
C GLY A 34 6.62 6.14 -0.89
N LYS A 35 6.72 5.74 -2.16
CA LYS A 35 6.08 6.46 -3.28
C LYS A 35 4.55 6.53 -3.15
N LEU A 36 3.92 5.51 -2.58
CA LEU A 36 2.47 5.52 -2.33
C LEU A 36 2.08 6.46 -1.18
N MET A 37 2.93 6.60 -0.15
CA MET A 37 2.68 7.54 0.94
C MET A 37 2.82 9.01 0.52
N ASP A 38 3.64 9.30 -0.49
CA ASP A 38 3.78 10.65 -1.04
C ASP A 38 2.59 11.07 -1.92
N GLN A 39 1.74 10.11 -2.31
CA GLN A 39 0.56 10.37 -3.14
C GLN A 39 -0.67 10.76 -2.33
N LYS A 40 -1.47 11.67 -2.91
CA LYS A 40 -2.68 12.21 -2.27
C LYS A 40 -3.98 11.59 -2.81
N ASP A 41 -3.93 10.98 -3.99
CA ASP A 41 -5.10 10.30 -4.57
C ASP A 41 -5.24 8.91 -3.96
N THR A 42 -6.36 8.68 -3.27
CA THR A 42 -6.68 7.41 -2.61
C THR A 42 -6.90 6.26 -3.59
N ASN A 43 -7.17 6.56 -4.87
CA ASN A 43 -7.34 5.53 -5.89
C ASN A 43 -6.01 5.15 -6.55
N TRP A 44 -4.93 5.89 -6.26
CA TRP A 44 -3.62 5.64 -6.82
C TRP A 44 -2.92 4.53 -6.05
N GLY A 45 -2.38 3.57 -6.78
CA GLY A 45 -1.71 2.42 -6.20
C GLY A 45 -0.64 1.85 -7.11
N PHE A 46 -0.04 0.75 -6.67
CA PHE A 46 0.99 0.04 -7.40
C PHE A 46 0.43 -1.27 -7.94
N ASN A 47 0.44 -1.42 -9.26
CA ASN A 47 0.11 -2.68 -9.90
C ASN A 47 1.33 -3.59 -9.89
N ALA A 48 1.35 -4.56 -8.97
CA ALA A 48 2.46 -5.50 -8.83
C ALA A 48 2.63 -6.44 -10.04
N GLN A 49 1.61 -6.60 -10.88
CA GLN A 49 1.70 -7.43 -12.09
C GLN A 49 2.49 -6.72 -13.21
N THR A 50 2.35 -5.40 -13.34
CA THR A 50 3.00 -4.61 -14.40
C THR A 50 4.18 -3.77 -13.90
N GLY A 51 4.27 -3.53 -12.59
CA GLY A 51 5.26 -2.62 -12.00
C GLY A 51 4.90 -1.14 -12.12
N GLU A 52 3.68 -0.82 -12.52
CA GLU A 52 3.26 0.54 -12.82
C GLU A 52 2.41 1.14 -11.69
N TYR A 53 2.58 2.45 -11.49
CA TYR A 53 1.72 3.22 -10.61
C TYR A 53 0.52 3.72 -11.41
N GLN A 54 -0.68 3.34 -10.98
CA GLN A 54 -1.90 3.67 -11.71
C GLN A 54 -3.10 3.75 -10.77
N ASN A 55 -4.22 4.22 -11.31
CA ASN A 55 -5.49 4.19 -10.61
C ASN A 55 -6.01 2.74 -10.53
N LEU A 56 -5.98 2.14 -9.33
CA LEU A 56 -6.30 0.73 -9.12
C LEU A 56 -7.77 0.41 -9.42
N VAL A 57 -8.66 1.35 -9.12
CA VAL A 57 -10.10 1.22 -9.38
C VAL A 57 -10.36 1.15 -10.88
N LYS A 58 -9.76 2.05 -11.66
CA LYS A 58 -9.88 2.05 -13.13
C LYS A 58 -9.23 0.83 -13.76
N SER A 59 -8.15 0.31 -13.18
CA SER A 59 -7.51 -0.93 -13.66
C SER A 59 -8.23 -2.21 -13.22
N GLY A 60 -9.33 -2.11 -12.47
CA GLY A 60 -10.11 -3.27 -12.02
C GLY A 60 -9.47 -4.05 -10.86
N ILE A 61 -8.45 -3.49 -10.21
CA ILE A 61 -7.78 -4.08 -9.04
C ILE A 61 -8.51 -3.50 -7.81
N VAL A 62 -9.60 -4.15 -7.40
CA VAL A 62 -10.48 -3.70 -6.33
C VAL A 62 -10.61 -4.78 -5.27
N ASP A 63 -10.28 -4.44 -4.03
CA ASP A 63 -10.52 -5.34 -2.90
C ASP A 63 -11.93 -5.14 -2.31
N PRO A 64 -12.68 -6.21 -2.03
CA PRO A 64 -13.98 -6.09 -1.36
C PRO A 64 -13.84 -5.44 0.01
N THR A 65 -14.58 -4.37 0.28
CA THR A 65 -14.55 -3.61 1.55
C THR A 65 -14.85 -4.49 2.78
N LYS A 66 -15.50 -5.64 2.59
CA LYS A 66 -15.73 -6.60 3.67
C LYS A 66 -14.44 -7.25 4.19
N VAL A 67 -13.39 -7.29 3.38
CA VAL A 67 -12.12 -8.00 3.65
C VAL A 67 -11.04 -7.04 4.16
N VAL A 68 -11.09 -5.75 3.82
CA VAL A 68 -10.04 -4.76 4.16
C VAL A 68 -10.35 -3.95 5.44
N ARG A 69 -11.13 -4.52 6.37
CA ARG A 69 -11.56 -3.85 7.62
C ARG A 69 -10.86 -4.39 8.85
#